data_AF-A0AAU1A1G1-F1
#
_entry.id   AF-A0AAU1A1G1-F1
#
_cell.length_a   1.000
_cell.length_b   1.000
_cell.length_c   1.000
_cell.angle_alpha   90.00
_cell.angle_beta   90.00
_cell.angle_gamma   90.00
#
_symmetry.space_group_name_H-M   'P 1'
#
loop_
_entity.id
_entity.type
_entity.pdbx_description
1 polymer ?
#
loop_
_entity_poly.entity_id
_entity_poly.type
_entity_poly.pdbx_seq_one_letter_code
_entity_poly.pdbx_strand_id
1 'polypeptide(L)'
;MIPSVDIEVDPSFPTNLTMGLPDPEDVGEEGYGCFRDVWTMGNVPRREALAMIKEERHLMGLVDQASRTDTDFEAIAKAVESGEVDYLPAGHTARYPDSELVRIIDEFADEGAPLDGLDLGVAGLTYALSCSGCFTAASCRSHRSDHSWTDHPVIFFAAERSTVQWLTPMVRESGCGFADGSDRGDRLLVVEAPSTRNFMDLATRITQKPRR
;
A
#
# COMPACT_ATOMS: atom_id res chain seq x y z
N MET A 1 5.57 -8.41 -14.22
CA MET A 1 6.80 -7.77 -13.79
C MET A 1 6.41 -6.66 -12.82
N ILE A 2 6.73 -6.79 -11.53
CA ILE A 2 6.50 -5.72 -10.53
C ILE A 2 7.59 -4.65 -10.68
N PRO A 3 7.24 -3.38 -10.91
CA PRO A 3 8.20 -2.29 -11.05
C PRO A 3 9.09 -2.12 -9.81
N SER A 4 10.31 -1.65 -10.03
CA SER A 4 11.24 -1.26 -8.98
C SER A 4 12.05 -0.04 -9.42
N VAL A 5 12.39 0.81 -8.46
CA VAL A 5 13.29 1.96 -8.66
C VAL A 5 14.55 1.82 -7.82
N ASP A 6 15.62 2.48 -8.24
CA ASP A 6 16.90 2.47 -7.54
C ASP A 6 16.93 3.62 -6.53
N ILE A 7 16.59 3.33 -5.28
CA ILE A 7 16.63 4.28 -4.17
C ILE A 7 17.36 3.66 -2.97
N GLU A 8 18.06 4.50 -2.22
CA GLU A 8 18.61 4.14 -0.92
C GLU A 8 17.54 4.40 0.15
N VAL A 9 17.26 3.40 0.98
CA VAL A 9 16.28 3.49 2.06
C VAL A 9 16.97 3.37 3.42
N ASP A 10 16.59 4.20 4.40
CA ASP A 10 17.09 4.11 5.77
C ASP A 10 16.08 3.40 6.67
N PRO A 11 16.39 2.21 7.22
CA PRO A 11 15.49 1.53 8.15
C PRO A 11 15.43 2.19 9.54
N SER A 12 16.28 3.17 9.81
CA SER A 12 16.27 3.98 11.03
C SER A 12 15.12 4.97 10.99
N PHE A 13 14.37 5.12 12.08
CA PHE A 13 13.33 6.15 12.14
C PHE A 13 13.93 7.52 12.47
N PRO A 14 13.34 8.63 11.97
CA PRO A 14 13.84 9.98 12.23
C PRO A 14 13.93 10.32 13.72
N THR A 15 15.09 10.80 14.19
CA THR A 15 15.31 11.06 15.62
C THR A 15 14.58 12.30 16.14
N ASN A 16 14.34 13.28 15.27
CA ASN A 16 13.78 14.58 15.64
C ASN A 16 12.27 14.70 15.38
N LEU A 17 11.66 13.66 14.81
CA LEU A 17 10.23 13.64 14.54
C LEU A 17 9.42 13.45 15.82
N THR A 18 8.38 14.27 15.98
CA THR A 18 7.35 14.09 17.00
C THR A 18 6.55 12.84 16.64
N MET A 19 6.57 11.83 17.51
CA MET A 19 5.84 10.58 17.30
C MET A 19 4.65 10.48 18.24
N GLY A 20 3.58 9.89 17.74
CA GLY A 20 2.33 9.70 18.45
C GLY A 20 1.19 9.57 17.45
N LEU A 21 0.02 9.13 17.91
CA LEU A 21 -1.20 9.21 17.11
C LEU A 21 -1.66 10.67 16.98
N PRO A 22 -2.34 11.07 15.89
CA PRO A 22 -2.92 12.41 15.79
C PRO A 22 -3.97 12.62 16.87
N ASP A 23 -4.15 13.87 17.30
CA ASP A 23 -5.23 14.19 18.23
C ASP A 23 -6.57 14.15 17.45
N PRO A 24 -7.68 13.69 18.06
CA PRO A 24 -8.94 13.50 17.32
C PRO A 24 -9.48 14.76 16.65
N GLU A 25 -9.13 15.95 17.17
CA GLU A 25 -9.50 17.25 16.61
C GLU A 25 -8.67 17.65 15.38
N ASP A 26 -7.51 17.02 15.17
CA ASP A 26 -6.66 17.22 13.99
C ASP A 26 -7.06 16.30 12.83
N VAL A 27 -7.98 15.36 13.06
CA VAL A 27 -8.49 14.43 12.04
C VAL A 27 -9.79 14.97 11.47
N GLY A 28 -9.72 15.49 10.23
CA GLY A 28 -10.88 15.99 9.50
C GLY A 28 -11.65 14.88 8.79
N GLU A 29 -12.73 15.26 8.08
CA GLU A 29 -13.51 14.34 7.24
C GLU A 29 -12.66 13.70 6.13
N GLU A 30 -11.66 14.43 5.62
CA GLU A 30 -10.69 13.97 4.61
C GLU A 30 -9.47 13.26 5.22
N GLY A 31 -9.46 12.99 6.54
CA GLY A 31 -8.35 12.33 7.22
C GLY A 31 -7.37 13.27 7.95
N TYR A 32 -6.13 12.83 8.13
CA TYR A 32 -5.07 13.55 8.86
C TYR A 32 -3.94 13.98 7.92
N GLY A 33 -3.49 15.22 8.05
CA GLY A 33 -2.49 15.83 7.19
C GLY A 33 -3.10 16.49 5.93
N CYS A 34 -2.23 16.95 5.02
CA CYS A 34 -2.65 17.65 3.81
C CYS A 34 -2.95 16.69 2.63
N PHE A 35 -3.77 15.66 2.86
CA PHE A 35 -4.24 14.71 1.85
C PHE A 35 -5.73 14.93 1.57
N ARG A 36 -6.14 14.78 0.30
CA ARG A 36 -7.54 14.90 -0.14
C ARG A 36 -8.02 13.54 -0.62
N ASP A 37 -9.32 13.28 -0.50
CA ASP A 37 -9.97 12.04 -0.94
C ASP A 37 -9.39 10.75 -0.29
N VAL A 38 -8.86 10.86 0.94
CA VAL A 38 -8.42 9.71 1.73
C VAL A 38 -9.37 9.48 2.90
N TRP A 39 -9.48 8.24 3.38
CA TRP A 39 -10.22 7.92 4.60
C TRP A 39 -9.29 7.36 5.67
N THR A 40 -9.68 7.58 6.92
CA THR A 40 -8.94 7.09 8.08
C THR A 40 -9.15 5.59 8.26
N MET A 41 -8.05 4.83 8.35
CA MET A 41 -8.10 3.40 8.71
C MET A 41 -7.39 3.14 10.04
N GLY A 42 -8.18 3.00 11.11
CA GLY A 42 -7.74 2.63 12.45
C GLY A 42 -8.40 1.36 12.96
N ASN A 43 -7.76 0.64 13.89
CA ASN A 43 -8.31 -0.52 14.59
C ASN A 43 -8.72 -1.73 13.70
N VAL A 44 -7.92 -2.03 12.68
CA VAL A 44 -8.12 -3.21 11.82
C VAL A 44 -7.87 -4.52 12.61
N PRO A 45 -8.82 -5.48 12.63
CA PRO A 45 -8.61 -6.80 13.22
C PRO A 45 -7.51 -7.58 12.48
N ARG A 46 -6.68 -8.33 13.21
CA ARG A 46 -5.61 -9.14 12.60
C ARG A 46 -6.12 -10.13 11.54
N ARG A 47 -7.33 -10.68 11.72
CA ARG A 47 -7.95 -11.58 10.73
C ARG A 47 -8.17 -10.88 9.39
N GLU A 48 -8.61 -9.63 9.44
CA GLU A 48 -8.88 -8.80 8.28
C GLU A 48 -7.59 -8.42 7.56
N ALA A 49 -6.56 -8.00 8.31
CA ALA A 49 -5.25 -7.75 7.75
C ALA A 49 -4.64 -8.98 7.06
N LEU A 50 -4.79 -10.18 7.65
CA LEU A 50 -4.33 -11.42 7.01
C LEU A 50 -5.12 -11.77 5.74
N ALA A 51 -6.43 -11.50 5.72
CA ALA A 51 -7.25 -11.69 4.53
C ALA A 51 -6.81 -10.74 3.41
N MET A 52 -6.64 -9.46 3.72
CA MET A 52 -6.17 -8.45 2.77
C MET A 52 -4.79 -8.77 2.20
N ILE A 53 -3.83 -9.14 3.04
CA ILE A 53 -2.48 -9.55 2.59
C ILE A 53 -2.55 -10.76 1.65
N LYS A 54 -3.42 -11.73 1.94
CA LYS A 54 -3.57 -12.91 1.10
C LYS A 54 -4.17 -12.55 -0.25
N GLU A 55 -5.21 -11.72 -0.25
CA GLU A 55 -5.90 -11.25 -1.46
C GLU A 55 -4.96 -10.43 -2.35
N GLU A 56 -4.33 -9.40 -1.79
CA GLU A 56 -3.37 -8.56 -2.50
C GLU A 56 -2.24 -9.38 -3.13
N ARG A 57 -1.70 -10.38 -2.41
CA ARG A 57 -0.66 -11.25 -2.96
C ARG A 57 -1.13 -12.10 -4.13
N HIS A 58 -2.37 -12.58 -4.08
CA HIS A 58 -2.95 -13.34 -5.18
C HIS A 58 -3.11 -12.45 -6.42
N LEU A 59 -3.76 -11.30 -6.25
CA LEU A 59 -3.98 -10.32 -7.32
C LEU A 59 -2.65 -9.83 -7.91
N MET A 60 -1.68 -9.46 -7.05
CA MET A 60 -0.35 -9.04 -7.51
C MET A 60 0.36 -10.15 -8.28
N GLY A 61 0.17 -11.41 -7.90
CA GLY A 61 0.70 -12.55 -8.65
C GLY A 61 0.14 -12.62 -10.08
N LEU A 62 -1.16 -12.35 -10.26
CA LEU A 62 -1.80 -12.32 -11.58
C LEU A 62 -1.31 -11.14 -12.42
N VAL A 63 -1.25 -9.95 -11.83
CA VAL A 63 -0.73 -8.74 -12.49
C VAL A 63 0.74 -8.91 -12.89
N ASP A 64 1.58 -9.47 -12.00
CA ASP A 64 2.99 -9.74 -12.28
C ASP A 64 3.15 -10.74 -13.44
N GLN A 65 2.34 -11.79 -13.49
CA GLN A 65 2.39 -12.78 -14.58
C GLN A 65 1.91 -12.21 -15.92
N ALA A 66 0.94 -11.29 -15.91
CA ALA A 66 0.33 -10.72 -17.10
C ALA A 66 1.12 -9.53 -17.69
N SER A 67 1.82 -8.77 -16.86
CA SER A 67 2.57 -7.57 -17.28
C SER A 67 3.94 -7.88 -17.87
N ARG A 68 4.35 -7.11 -18.89
CA ARG A 68 5.68 -7.20 -19.52
C ARG A 68 6.46 -5.89 -19.42
N THR A 69 5.75 -4.78 -19.32
CA THR A 69 6.30 -3.43 -19.14
C THR A 69 5.67 -2.75 -17.94
N ASP A 70 6.28 -1.66 -17.46
CA ASP A 70 5.69 -0.86 -16.37
C ASP A 70 4.34 -0.27 -16.78
N THR A 71 4.15 0.08 -18.05
CA THR A 71 2.87 0.54 -18.59
C THR A 71 1.81 -0.55 -18.58
N ASP A 72 2.16 -1.79 -18.96
CA ASP A 72 1.24 -2.92 -18.84
C ASP A 72 0.87 -3.18 -17.38
N PHE A 73 1.86 -3.10 -16.49
CA PHE A 73 1.65 -3.30 -15.07
C PHE A 73 0.64 -2.29 -14.51
N GLU A 74 0.81 -0.99 -14.77
CA GLU A 74 -0.14 0.02 -14.31
C GLU A 74 -1.52 -0.13 -14.92
N ALA A 75 -1.62 -0.43 -16.23
CA ALA A 75 -2.91 -0.65 -16.89
C ALA A 75 -3.67 -1.84 -16.30
N ILE A 76 -2.97 -2.96 -16.10
CA ILE A 76 -3.57 -4.19 -15.56
C ILE A 76 -3.91 -4.01 -14.07
N ALA A 77 -3.02 -3.39 -13.29
CA ALA A 77 -3.29 -3.12 -11.89
C ALA A 77 -4.48 -2.17 -11.72
N LYS A 78 -4.59 -1.14 -12.57
CA LYS A 78 -5.75 -0.25 -12.60
C LYS A 78 -7.05 -0.99 -12.90
N ALA A 79 -7.02 -1.90 -13.88
CA ALA A 79 -8.17 -2.75 -14.21
C ALA A 79 -8.62 -3.61 -13.02
N VAL A 80 -7.66 -4.17 -12.28
CA VAL A 80 -7.94 -4.90 -11.03
C VAL A 80 -8.53 -3.97 -9.99
N GLU A 81 -7.87 -2.85 -9.68
CA GLU A 81 -8.28 -1.90 -8.63
C GLU A 81 -9.66 -1.29 -8.85
N SER A 82 -10.07 -1.07 -10.11
CA SER A 82 -11.38 -0.50 -10.44
C SER A 82 -12.45 -1.55 -10.78
N GLY A 83 -12.08 -2.82 -10.99
CA GLY A 83 -13.00 -3.81 -11.55
C GLY A 83 -13.44 -3.49 -12.98
N GLU A 84 -12.63 -2.77 -13.77
CA GLU A 84 -13.00 -2.36 -15.14
C GLU A 84 -12.05 -2.97 -16.17
N VAL A 85 -12.58 -3.88 -16.99
CA VAL A 85 -11.82 -4.55 -18.07
C VAL A 85 -11.31 -3.59 -19.14
N ASP A 86 -11.90 -2.39 -19.26
CA ASP A 86 -11.54 -1.38 -20.26
C ASP A 86 -10.16 -0.78 -20.00
N TYR A 87 -9.62 -0.86 -18.77
CA TYR A 87 -8.24 -0.47 -18.49
C TYR A 87 -7.21 -1.52 -18.94
N LEU A 88 -7.62 -2.75 -19.26
CA LEU A 88 -6.68 -3.76 -19.73
C LEU A 88 -6.05 -3.34 -21.06
N PRO A 89 -4.79 -3.76 -21.32
CA PRO A 89 -4.14 -3.49 -22.61
C PRO A 89 -5.00 -3.94 -23.80
N ALA A 90 -4.96 -3.19 -24.89
CA ALA A 90 -5.80 -3.46 -26.06
C ALA A 90 -5.66 -4.92 -26.57
N GLY A 91 -6.81 -5.60 -26.70
CA GLY A 91 -6.88 -6.98 -27.15
C GLY A 91 -6.51 -8.03 -26.09
N HIS A 92 -6.29 -7.64 -24.82
CA HIS A 92 -5.98 -8.57 -23.74
C HIS A 92 -7.10 -9.58 -23.52
N THR A 93 -8.34 -9.11 -23.38
CA THR A 93 -9.53 -9.96 -23.17
C THR A 93 -9.78 -10.91 -24.35
N ALA A 94 -9.56 -10.46 -25.59
CA ALA A 94 -9.68 -11.32 -26.77
C ALA A 94 -8.59 -12.40 -26.83
N ARG A 95 -7.40 -12.13 -26.29
CA ARG A 95 -6.27 -13.07 -26.29
C ARG A 95 -6.35 -14.07 -25.13
N TYR A 96 -6.90 -13.65 -23.99
CA TYR A 96 -6.95 -14.43 -22.75
C TYR A 96 -8.35 -14.39 -22.10
N PRO A 97 -9.41 -14.77 -22.83
CA PRO A 97 -10.79 -14.62 -22.36
C PRO A 97 -11.08 -15.43 -21.10
N ASP A 98 -10.46 -16.61 -20.97
CA ASP A 98 -10.65 -17.52 -19.84
C ASP A 98 -9.59 -17.37 -18.74
N SER A 99 -8.79 -16.29 -18.77
CA SER A 99 -7.78 -16.08 -17.73
C SER A 99 -8.43 -15.74 -16.39
N GLU A 100 -7.80 -16.22 -15.31
CA GLU A 100 -8.22 -15.92 -13.93
C GLU A 100 -8.29 -14.41 -13.68
N LEU A 101 -7.33 -13.65 -14.22
CA LEU A 101 -7.31 -12.18 -14.15
C LEU A 101 -8.59 -11.55 -14.74
N VAL A 102 -8.98 -11.92 -15.96
CA VAL A 102 -10.18 -11.37 -16.61
C VAL A 102 -11.44 -11.71 -15.82
N ARG A 103 -11.54 -12.95 -15.34
CA ARG A 103 -12.68 -13.39 -14.52
C ARG A 103 -12.80 -12.61 -13.22
N ILE A 104 -11.70 -12.41 -12.51
CA ILE A 104 -11.68 -11.67 -11.24
C ILE A 104 -12.10 -10.21 -11.45
N ILE A 105 -11.63 -9.56 -12.53
CA ILE A 105 -12.02 -8.18 -12.83
C ILE A 105 -13.53 -8.10 -13.08
N ASP A 106 -14.09 -9.06 -13.83
CA ASP A 106 -15.53 -9.14 -14.11
C ASP A 106 -16.35 -9.39 -12.83
N GLU A 107 -15.88 -10.27 -11.93
CA GLU A 107 -16.49 -10.53 -10.62
C GLU A 107 -16.52 -9.24 -9.76
N PHE A 108 -15.45 -8.45 -9.76
CA PHE A 108 -15.40 -7.18 -9.01
C PHE A 108 -16.29 -6.07 -9.57
N ALA A 109 -16.59 -6.08 -10.88
CA ALA A 109 -17.50 -5.11 -11.47
C ALA A 109 -18.90 -5.14 -10.81
N ASP A 110 -19.31 -6.31 -10.33
CA ASP A 110 -20.60 -6.52 -9.66
C ASP A 110 -20.51 -6.40 -8.12
N GLU A 111 -19.38 -6.75 -7.51
CA GLU A 111 -19.21 -6.84 -6.06
C GLU A 111 -18.63 -5.59 -5.39
N GLY A 112 -18.08 -4.65 -6.17
CA GLY A 112 -17.49 -3.40 -5.70
C GLY A 112 -15.97 -3.34 -5.82
N ALA A 113 -15.38 -2.20 -5.44
CA ALA A 113 -13.95 -1.98 -5.59
C ALA A 113 -13.14 -2.97 -4.72
N PRO A 114 -12.25 -3.79 -5.31
CA PRO A 114 -11.40 -4.68 -4.53
C PRO A 114 -10.42 -3.89 -3.67
N LEU A 115 -9.81 -4.58 -2.70
CA LEU A 115 -8.82 -4.00 -1.78
C LEU A 115 -9.34 -2.78 -1.00
N ASP A 116 -10.67 -2.70 -0.82
CA ASP A 116 -11.37 -1.58 -0.22
C ASP A 116 -11.05 -0.23 -0.89
N GLY A 117 -10.73 -0.23 -2.19
CA GLY A 117 -10.37 0.98 -2.94
C GLY A 117 -8.92 1.46 -2.72
N LEU A 118 -8.07 0.66 -2.07
CA LEU A 118 -6.63 0.92 -1.96
C LEU A 118 -5.85 0.37 -3.17
N ASP A 119 -4.69 0.97 -3.45
CA ASP A 119 -3.80 0.51 -4.51
C ASP A 119 -3.27 -0.91 -4.26
N LEU A 120 -3.18 -1.69 -5.32
CA LEU A 120 -2.60 -3.03 -5.29
C LEU A 120 -1.09 -2.97 -4.94
N GLY A 121 -0.64 -3.73 -3.95
CA GLY A 121 0.75 -3.70 -3.46
C GLY A 121 1.00 -2.69 -2.33
N VAL A 122 -0.07 -2.05 -1.86
CA VAL A 122 -0.07 -1.09 -0.77
C VAL A 122 -1.11 -1.49 0.29
N ALA A 123 -2.31 -1.91 -0.15
CA ALA A 123 -3.43 -2.32 0.69
C ALA A 123 -3.03 -3.25 1.84
N GLY A 124 -2.30 -4.33 1.55
CA GLY A 124 -1.90 -5.31 2.56
C GLY A 124 -1.02 -4.72 3.66
N LEU A 125 -0.10 -3.81 3.30
CA LEU A 125 0.75 -3.12 4.26
C LEU A 125 -0.03 -2.08 5.07
N THR A 126 -0.93 -1.32 4.44
CA THR A 126 -1.82 -0.38 5.13
C THR A 126 -2.61 -1.11 6.23
N TYR A 127 -3.21 -2.26 5.89
CA TYR A 127 -3.92 -3.11 6.85
C TYR A 127 -3.02 -3.66 7.96
N ALA A 128 -1.81 -4.09 7.62
CA ALA A 128 -0.83 -4.59 8.60
C ALA A 128 -0.40 -3.50 9.59
N LEU A 129 -0.17 -2.27 9.12
CA LEU A 129 0.16 -1.12 9.95
C LEU A 129 -1.01 -0.75 10.87
N SER A 130 -2.22 -0.61 10.34
CA SER A 130 -3.41 -0.29 11.13
C SER A 130 -3.72 -1.36 12.18
N CYS A 131 -3.53 -2.65 11.85
CA CYS A 131 -3.71 -3.72 12.84
C CYS A 131 -2.62 -3.74 13.94
N SER A 132 -1.51 -3.03 13.73
CA SER A 132 -0.41 -2.88 14.69
C SER A 132 -0.50 -1.58 15.50
N GLY A 133 -1.62 -0.87 15.40
CA GLY A 133 -1.86 0.38 16.12
C GLY A 133 -1.21 1.61 15.47
N CYS A 134 -0.87 1.52 14.18
CA CYS A 134 -0.55 2.71 13.40
C CYS A 134 -1.83 3.36 12.89
N PHE A 135 -1.75 4.66 12.61
CA PHE A 135 -2.79 5.43 11.93
C PHE A 135 -2.29 5.76 10.54
N THR A 136 -2.84 5.14 9.49
CA THR A 136 -2.43 5.41 8.11
C THR A 136 -3.21 6.61 7.56
N ALA A 137 -2.49 7.54 6.92
CA ALA A 137 -3.06 8.78 6.40
C ALA A 137 -3.24 8.74 4.88
N ALA A 138 -2.24 8.24 4.16
CA ALA A 138 -2.26 8.21 2.70
C ALA A 138 -1.22 7.21 2.19
N SER A 139 -1.40 6.70 0.97
CA SER A 139 -0.50 5.70 0.42
C SER A 139 -0.47 5.66 -1.10
N CYS A 140 0.69 5.41 -1.70
CA CYS A 140 0.84 5.23 -3.14
C CYS A 140 1.74 4.06 -3.50
N ARG A 141 1.42 3.40 -4.63
CA ARG A 141 2.32 2.48 -5.32
C ARG A 141 3.44 3.16 -6.14
N SER A 142 3.39 4.48 -6.35
CA SER A 142 4.12 5.21 -7.40
C SER A 142 3.62 4.90 -8.81
N HIS A 143 2.36 5.26 -9.09
CA HIS A 143 1.82 5.19 -10.44
C HIS A 143 2.71 5.96 -11.43
N ARG A 144 3.03 5.39 -12.58
CA ARG A 144 3.67 6.16 -13.66
C ARG A 144 2.65 7.03 -14.39
N SER A 145 2.27 8.13 -13.76
CA SER A 145 1.44 9.18 -14.37
C SER A 145 1.97 10.56 -14.01
N ASP A 146 1.59 11.58 -14.79
CA ASP A 146 1.94 12.98 -14.53
C ASP A 146 1.39 13.51 -13.19
N HIS A 147 0.52 12.74 -12.53
CA HIS A 147 -0.11 13.07 -11.25
C HIS A 147 0.44 12.26 -10.07
N SER A 148 1.53 11.50 -10.25
CA SER A 148 2.15 10.81 -9.13
C SER A 148 2.81 11.79 -8.15
N TRP A 149 2.31 11.81 -6.93
CA TRP A 149 2.92 12.40 -5.73
C TRP A 149 4.29 11.87 -5.32
N THR A 150 4.72 10.70 -5.81
CA THR A 150 6.03 10.10 -5.51
C THR A 150 6.51 9.24 -6.67
N ASP A 151 7.82 9.09 -6.82
CA ASP A 151 8.48 8.23 -7.80
C ASP A 151 8.81 6.81 -7.28
N HIS A 152 8.44 6.53 -6.02
CA HIS A 152 8.59 5.23 -5.38
C HIS A 152 7.41 4.95 -4.43
N PRO A 153 7.12 3.67 -4.11
CA PRO A 153 6.07 3.31 -3.16
C PRO A 153 6.24 3.99 -1.79
N VAL A 154 5.16 4.59 -1.27
CA VAL A 154 5.12 5.25 0.04
C VAL A 154 3.81 4.98 0.79
N ILE A 155 3.87 4.92 2.11
CA ILE A 155 2.71 5.01 3.00
C ILE A 155 3.01 6.03 4.11
N PHE A 156 2.17 7.04 4.23
CA PHE A 156 2.18 7.99 5.33
C PHE A 156 1.40 7.42 6.50
N PHE A 157 2.01 7.42 7.68
CA PHE A 157 1.35 6.94 8.90
C PHE A 157 1.88 7.63 10.15
N ALA A 158 1.02 7.75 11.15
CA ALA A 158 1.39 8.16 12.50
C ALA A 158 1.40 6.93 13.41
N ALA A 159 2.34 6.88 14.36
CA ALA A 159 2.44 5.78 15.30
C ALA A 159 3.17 6.20 16.57
N GLU A 160 2.89 5.49 17.66
CA GLU A 160 3.68 5.59 18.88
C GLU A 160 5.13 5.22 18.61
N ARG A 161 6.08 5.94 19.23
CA ARG A 161 7.53 5.65 19.10
C ARG A 161 7.87 4.20 19.36
N SER A 162 7.17 3.63 20.33
CA SER A 162 7.36 2.26 20.75
C SER A 162 6.90 1.25 19.66
N THR A 163 5.85 1.56 18.91
CA THR A 163 5.42 0.79 17.72
C THR A 163 6.46 0.89 16.61
N VAL A 164 6.98 2.09 16.32
CA VAL A 164 8.02 2.30 15.30
C VAL A 164 9.30 1.51 15.63
N GLN A 165 9.71 1.49 16.90
CA GLN A 165 10.83 0.65 17.37
C GLN A 165 10.59 -0.85 17.15
N TRP A 166 9.35 -1.32 17.34
CA TRP A 166 8.99 -2.72 17.09
C TRP A 166 8.96 -3.07 15.59
N LEU A 167 8.55 -2.11 14.74
CA LEU A 167 8.53 -2.20 13.28
C LEU A 167 9.94 -2.20 12.67
N THR A 168 10.86 -1.41 13.22
CA THR A 168 12.23 -1.19 12.72
C THR A 168 12.96 -2.44 12.20
N PRO A 169 13.06 -3.57 12.96
CA PRO A 169 13.71 -4.77 12.43
C PRO A 169 13.02 -5.35 11.19
N MET A 170 11.68 -5.29 11.12
CA MET A 170 10.93 -5.83 9.98
C MET A 170 11.08 -4.93 8.75
N VAL A 171 11.08 -3.61 8.94
CA VAL A 171 11.36 -2.62 7.89
C VAL A 171 12.74 -2.85 7.27
N ARG A 172 13.75 -3.05 8.12
CA ARG A 172 15.10 -3.41 7.67
C ARG A 172 15.12 -4.70 6.86
N GLU A 173 14.49 -5.75 7.37
CA GLU A 173 14.53 -7.07 6.74
C GLU A 173 13.73 -7.14 5.43
N SER A 174 12.70 -6.32 5.28
CA SER A 174 11.92 -6.22 4.03
C SER A 174 12.58 -5.31 2.99
N GLY A 175 13.69 -4.63 3.33
CA GLY A 175 14.31 -3.63 2.46
C GLY A 175 13.44 -2.38 2.27
N CYS A 176 12.66 -2.01 3.28
CA CYS A 176 11.95 -0.74 3.34
C CYS A 176 12.75 0.27 4.20
N GLY A 177 12.38 1.54 4.09
CA GLY A 177 12.92 2.62 4.93
C GLY A 177 11.83 3.38 5.65
N PHE A 178 12.27 4.23 6.58
CA PHE A 178 11.47 5.30 7.14
C PHE A 178 11.99 6.65 6.65
N ALA A 179 11.06 7.56 6.37
CA ALA A 179 11.36 8.96 6.14
C ALA A 179 10.47 9.86 7.00
N ASP A 180 10.86 11.14 7.07
CA ASP A 180 10.11 12.19 7.76
C ASP A 180 8.97 12.69 6.86
N GLY A 181 7.72 12.56 7.33
CA GLY A 181 6.52 13.05 6.63
C GLY A 181 5.94 14.31 7.27
N SER A 182 6.69 14.98 8.16
CA SER A 182 6.18 16.10 8.96
C SER A 182 5.79 17.34 8.15
N ASP A 183 6.25 17.45 6.90
CA ASP A 183 5.82 18.47 5.95
C ASP A 183 4.34 18.31 5.54
N ARG A 184 3.80 17.09 5.66
CA ARG A 184 2.38 16.77 5.38
C ARG A 184 1.51 16.69 6.63
N GLY A 185 2.10 16.55 7.81
CA GLY A 185 1.41 16.49 9.10
C GLY A 185 2.40 16.23 10.24
N ASP A 186 2.33 16.97 11.33
CA ASP A 186 3.38 17.10 12.35
C ASP A 186 3.83 15.78 13.02
N ARG A 187 3.04 14.71 12.95
CA ARG A 187 3.33 13.39 13.51
C ARG A 187 3.53 12.28 12.46
N LEU A 188 3.54 12.62 11.17
CA LEU A 188 3.62 11.64 10.10
C LEU A 188 5.05 11.12 9.87
N LEU A 189 5.15 9.80 9.84
CA LEU A 189 6.24 9.04 9.25
C LEU A 189 5.85 8.63 7.83
N VAL A 190 6.86 8.37 7.01
CA VAL A 190 6.70 7.64 5.75
C VAL A 190 7.36 6.29 5.91
N VAL A 191 6.71 5.21 5.46
CA VAL A 191 7.42 4.00 5.06
C VAL A 191 7.53 3.99 3.54
N GLU A 192 8.74 3.81 3.05
CA GLU A 192 9.09 3.89 1.64
C GLU A 192 9.85 2.64 1.20
N ALA A 193 9.79 2.31 -0.08
CA ALA A 193 10.51 1.16 -0.61
C ALA A 193 10.86 1.28 -2.09
N PRO A 194 11.88 0.54 -2.56
CA PRO A 194 12.18 0.42 -3.99
C PRO A 194 11.05 -0.18 -4.84
N SER A 195 10.18 -1.00 -4.24
CA SER A 195 9.10 -1.73 -4.93
C SER A 195 7.99 -2.11 -3.97
N THR A 196 6.75 -2.25 -4.47
CA THR A 196 5.63 -2.81 -3.69
C THR A 196 5.87 -4.27 -3.27
N ARG A 197 6.81 -4.97 -3.91
CA ARG A 197 7.27 -6.28 -3.43
C ARG A 197 7.81 -6.21 -2.00
N ASN A 198 8.54 -5.15 -1.66
CA ASN A 198 9.06 -4.91 -0.32
C ASN A 198 7.92 -4.63 0.66
N PHE A 199 6.90 -3.86 0.25
CA PHE A 199 5.70 -3.61 1.07
C PHE A 199 4.94 -4.89 1.40
N MET A 200 4.73 -5.76 0.41
CA MET A 200 4.09 -7.06 0.64
C MET A 200 4.91 -7.99 1.54
N ASP A 201 6.24 -7.90 1.51
CA ASP A 201 7.11 -8.63 2.44
C ASP A 201 6.97 -8.05 3.87
N LEU A 202 7.03 -6.72 4.00
CA LEU A 202 6.85 -6.03 5.28
C LEU A 202 5.50 -6.36 5.93
N ALA A 203 4.40 -6.32 5.17
CA ALA A 203 3.07 -6.65 5.66
C ALA A 203 3.01 -8.07 6.27
N THR A 204 3.71 -9.01 5.63
CA THR A 204 3.79 -10.39 6.11
C THR A 204 4.62 -10.50 7.38
N ARG A 205 5.76 -9.82 7.46
CA ARG A 205 6.59 -9.80 8.67
C ARG A 205 5.83 -9.23 9.86
N ILE A 206 5.14 -8.11 9.66
CA ILE A 206 4.32 -7.45 10.69
C ILE A 206 3.28 -8.41 11.24
N THR A 207 2.55 -9.10 10.36
CA THR A 207 1.46 -9.99 10.79
C THR A 207 1.94 -11.32 11.37
N GLN A 208 3.14 -11.79 11.04
CA GLN A 208 3.73 -13.02 11.58
C GLN A 208 4.38 -12.83 12.95
N LYS A 209 4.85 -11.62 13.27
CA LYS A 209 5.49 -11.34 14.55
C LYS A 209 4.45 -11.29 15.69
N PRO A 210 4.74 -11.85 16.88
CA PRO A 210 3.85 -11.72 18.03
C PRO A 210 3.55 -10.24 18.31
N ARG A 211 2.28 -9.95 18.63
CA ARG A 211 1.86 -8.61 19.07
C ARG A 211 2.67 -8.19 20.29
N ARG A 212 2.91 -6.88 20.37
CA ARG A 212 3.48 -6.20 21.53
C ARG A 212 2.65 -6.42 22.79
#